data_AF-A0A3Q3DIE6-F1
#
_entry.id   AF-A0A3Q3DIE6-F1
#
_cell.length_a   1.000
_cell.length_b   1.000
_cell.length_c   1.000
_cell.angle_alpha   90.00
_cell.angle_beta   90.00
_cell.angle_gamma   90.00
#
_symmetry.space_group_name_H-M   'P 1'
#
loop_
_entity.id
_entity.type
_entity.pdbx_description
1 polymer ?
#
loop_
_entity_poly.entity_id
_entity_poly.type
_entity_poly.pdbx_seq_one_letter_code
_entity_poly.pdbx_strand_id
1 'polypeptide(L)'
;MTLSHGICCRGLMNCLIKGTSVTKPILSLRLTSNFISVALPQENSSRCTNDSCQTMTPERSWKSTSTNTCRIFWIYTKTLITANANFVKYICSYETYVKDQILEHIYQKMDQDGLLCKLKKKKLEDVVCKLLSAMEQASKKLSGDDTNILNLVNQMRKYLIKDIVISEEAQQRSLFQIQTTCDSFTQSFIAALTTLKETLLDEFSNTDGTTETLNKLATKPQNELFKRIFGCGQQCPFCKVPCEAGGKEHSKHHAAVHRPQGLGRFMDDITEVLVESLCTTDVQSDCRFQNTATQGKSVQYKDYATIYPDWHIPPDPTMEASDYWKYVLVRYNKQFAKRYEAKPANVPQTWKKITKEQALKGLRDTFSIKGDHLQSVNL
;
A
#
# COMPACT_ATOMS: atom_id res chain seq x y z
N MET A 1 13.02 -11.24 -9.99
CA MET A 1 14.39 -11.06 -9.47
C MET A 1 14.40 -11.28 -7.97
N THR A 2 14.81 -12.48 -7.57
CA THR A 2 14.80 -12.98 -6.18
C THR A 2 16.22 -12.92 -5.61
N LEU A 3 16.61 -11.77 -5.06
CA LEU A 3 17.87 -11.55 -4.37
C LEU A 3 17.59 -11.12 -2.92
N SER A 4 17.48 -12.10 -2.02
CA SER A 4 17.77 -11.97 -0.57
C SER A 4 17.57 -13.27 0.23
N HIS A 5 17.15 -14.38 -0.39
CA HIS A 5 16.84 -15.66 0.29
C HIS A 5 18.03 -16.42 0.91
N GLY A 6 19.25 -15.87 0.89
CA GLY A 6 20.48 -16.61 1.24
C GLY A 6 20.98 -16.49 2.69
N ILE A 7 20.49 -15.52 3.47
CA ILE A 7 21.09 -15.21 4.79
C ILE A 7 20.31 -15.84 5.97
N CYS A 8 19.04 -16.23 5.77
CA CYS A 8 18.16 -16.68 6.85
C CYS A 8 18.43 -18.10 7.38
N CYS A 9 18.85 -19.04 6.53
CA CYS A 9 18.96 -20.46 6.95
C CYS A 9 20.34 -20.86 7.46
N ARG A 10 21.37 -20.10 7.10
CA ARG A 10 22.75 -20.35 7.56
C ARG A 10 22.91 -20.06 9.05
N GLY A 11 22.11 -19.14 9.60
CA GLY A 11 22.03 -18.85 11.03
C GLY A 11 21.14 -19.85 11.78
N LEU A 12 19.99 -20.23 11.21
CA LEU A 12 19.03 -21.13 11.88
C LEU A 12 19.63 -22.51 12.18
N MET A 13 20.28 -23.15 11.20
CA MET A 13 20.93 -24.45 11.40
C MET A 13 22.17 -24.36 12.31
N ASN A 14 22.96 -23.29 12.23
CA ASN A 14 24.10 -23.10 13.14
C ASN A 14 23.65 -22.85 14.60
N CYS A 15 22.56 -22.10 14.81
CA CYS A 15 21.96 -21.88 16.12
C CYS A 15 21.33 -23.15 16.70
N LEU A 16 20.63 -23.93 15.87
CA LEU A 16 20.04 -25.23 16.23
C LEU A 16 21.10 -26.29 16.57
N ILE A 17 22.32 -26.18 16.03
CA ILE A 17 23.41 -27.17 16.22
C ILE A 17 24.40 -26.76 17.31
N LYS A 18 24.57 -25.46 17.57
CA LYS A 18 25.56 -24.95 18.55
C LYS A 18 24.96 -24.41 19.84
N GLY A 19 23.64 -24.39 20.01
CA GLY A 19 22.99 -23.93 21.25
C GLY A 19 23.35 -22.48 21.64
N THR A 20 23.44 -21.56 20.67
CA THR A 20 23.80 -20.14 20.92
C THR A 20 22.74 -19.17 20.40
N SER A 21 22.65 -18.00 21.07
CA SER A 21 21.66 -16.92 20.94
C SER A 21 21.26 -16.57 19.50
N VAL A 22 19.95 -16.44 19.27
CA VAL A 22 19.29 -16.45 17.95
C VAL A 22 18.56 -15.14 17.69
N THR A 23 19.27 -14.02 17.73
CA THR A 23 18.61 -12.70 17.56
C THR A 23 18.56 -12.21 16.11
N LYS A 24 19.45 -12.69 15.24
CA LYS A 24 19.63 -12.09 13.89
C LYS A 24 18.89 -12.74 12.70
N PRO A 25 18.66 -14.07 12.61
CA PRO A 25 18.10 -14.65 11.38
C PRO A 25 16.57 -14.51 11.23
N ILE A 26 15.84 -14.42 12.34
CA ILE A 26 14.37 -14.55 12.38
C ILE A 26 13.64 -13.26 11.95
N LEU A 27 14.32 -12.12 12.03
CA LEU A 27 13.81 -10.82 11.56
C LEU A 27 13.52 -10.78 10.04
N SER A 28 13.94 -11.78 9.26
CA SER A 28 13.70 -11.83 7.80
C SER A 28 12.48 -12.65 7.37
N LEU A 29 11.75 -13.26 8.30
CA LEU A 29 10.50 -13.97 8.00
C LEU A 29 9.45 -12.98 7.51
N ARG A 30 8.98 -13.18 6.26
CA ARG A 30 8.11 -12.26 5.51
C ARG A 30 6.96 -11.70 6.35
N LEU A 31 7.17 -10.48 6.86
CA LEU A 31 6.16 -9.68 7.53
C LEU A 31 5.15 -9.06 6.55
N THR A 32 5.42 -9.10 5.25
CA THR A 32 4.64 -8.38 4.23
C THR A 32 3.20 -8.85 4.09
N SER A 33 2.93 -10.16 4.14
CA SER A 33 1.57 -10.69 3.93
C SER A 33 0.61 -10.32 5.07
N ASN A 34 1.08 -10.37 6.32
CA ASN A 34 0.23 -10.12 7.50
C ASN A 34 0.11 -8.64 7.83
N PHE A 35 1.13 -7.84 7.52
CA PHE A 35 1.03 -6.37 7.58
C PHE A 35 -0.14 -5.87 6.76
N ILE A 36 -0.35 -6.44 5.57
CA ILE A 36 -1.47 -6.04 4.72
C ILE A 36 -2.81 -6.43 5.37
N SER A 37 -2.93 -7.61 5.99
CA SER A 37 -4.16 -8.06 6.66
C SER A 37 -4.46 -7.37 8.00
N VAL A 38 -3.52 -6.57 8.51
CA VAL A 38 -3.61 -5.89 9.81
C VAL A 38 -3.65 -4.36 9.64
N ALA A 39 -2.94 -3.82 8.64
CA ALA A 39 -3.08 -2.43 8.21
C ALA A 39 -4.32 -2.21 7.33
N LEU A 40 -4.80 -3.26 6.63
CA LEU A 40 -6.15 -3.31 6.12
C LEU A 40 -7.00 -4.14 7.08
N PRO A 41 -8.13 -3.60 7.55
CA PRO A 41 -9.08 -4.36 8.36
C PRO A 41 -9.54 -5.62 7.63
N GLN A 42 -9.69 -6.73 8.36
CA GLN A 42 -10.12 -8.00 7.78
C GLN A 42 -11.55 -7.90 7.23
N GLU A 43 -11.72 -8.32 5.97
CA GLU A 43 -13.04 -8.62 5.41
C GLU A 43 -13.61 -9.84 6.15
N ASN A 44 -14.58 -9.63 7.04
CA ASN A 44 -15.56 -10.68 7.27
C ASN A 44 -16.49 -10.66 6.07
N SER A 45 -16.59 -11.79 5.37
CA SER A 45 -17.47 -11.97 4.22
C SER A 45 -18.94 -11.93 4.65
N SER A 46 -19.46 -10.74 4.92
CA SER A 46 -20.87 -10.45 4.76
C SER A 46 -20.99 -9.54 3.54
N ARG A 47 -21.61 -10.10 2.50
CA ARG A 47 -22.06 -9.37 1.31
C ARG A 47 -22.75 -8.09 1.79
N CYS A 48 -22.10 -6.93 1.66
CA CYS A 48 -22.72 -5.67 2.03
C CYS A 48 -23.86 -5.41 1.05
N THR A 49 -25.09 -5.66 1.51
CA THR A 49 -26.28 -5.05 0.93
C THR A 49 -26.20 -3.54 1.15
N ASN A 50 -26.77 -2.78 0.20
CA ASN A 50 -26.58 -1.34 -0.07
C ASN A 50 -26.79 -0.33 1.08
N ASP A 51 -27.00 -0.75 2.33
CA ASP A 51 -27.39 0.11 3.45
C ASP A 51 -26.32 0.31 4.54
N SER A 52 -25.15 -0.35 4.47
CA SER A 52 -24.14 -0.26 5.55
C SER A 52 -23.23 0.99 5.50
N CYS A 53 -23.41 1.88 4.51
CA CYS A 53 -22.55 3.07 4.35
C CYS A 53 -22.88 4.22 5.33
N GLN A 54 -23.91 4.06 6.16
CA GLN A 54 -24.57 5.15 6.88
C GLN A 54 -23.89 5.58 8.20
N THR A 55 -22.87 4.86 8.70
CA THR A 55 -22.19 5.20 9.98
C THR A 55 -20.67 4.95 9.95
N MET A 56 -19.97 5.57 9.00
CA MET A 56 -18.51 5.43 8.86
C MET A 56 -17.76 6.49 9.68
N THR A 57 -17.25 6.11 10.86
CA THR A 57 -16.17 6.85 11.52
C THR A 57 -14.86 6.74 10.71
N PRO A 58 -13.85 7.62 10.91
CA PRO A 58 -12.58 7.57 10.19
C PRO A 58 -11.92 6.18 10.18
N GLU A 59 -12.05 5.46 11.29
CA GLU A 59 -11.53 4.10 11.48
C GLU A 59 -12.38 2.99 10.86
N ARG A 60 -13.69 3.22 10.66
CA ARG A 60 -14.59 2.30 9.93
C ARG A 60 -14.41 2.39 8.42
N SER A 61 -13.98 3.54 7.88
CA SER A 61 -13.81 3.76 6.43
C SER A 61 -12.81 2.81 5.77
N TRP A 62 -11.76 2.42 6.50
CA TRP A 62 -10.79 1.43 6.05
C TRP A 62 -11.38 0.01 6.04
N LYS A 63 -12.46 -0.26 6.78
CA LYS A 63 -12.97 -1.62 7.04
C LYS A 63 -13.99 -2.16 6.02
N SER A 64 -14.66 -1.33 5.21
CA SER A 64 -15.89 -1.82 4.53
C SER A 64 -16.11 -1.45 3.06
N THR A 65 -15.14 -0.95 2.29
CA THR A 65 -15.45 -0.51 0.91
C THR A 65 -14.57 -1.17 -0.16
N SER A 66 -15.24 -1.92 -1.03
CA SER A 66 -14.71 -2.82 -2.06
C SER A 66 -14.31 -2.11 -3.37
N THR A 67 -14.27 -0.78 -3.43
CA THR A 67 -14.00 -0.03 -4.67
C THR A 67 -12.99 1.12 -4.48
N ASN A 68 -12.13 1.34 -5.48
CA ASN A 68 -11.14 2.45 -5.51
C ASN A 68 -11.78 3.83 -5.25
N THR A 69 -13.03 3.96 -5.67
CA THR A 69 -13.94 5.10 -5.53
C THR A 69 -14.06 5.61 -4.08
N CYS A 70 -14.30 4.73 -3.10
CA CYS A 70 -14.46 5.12 -1.69
C CYS A 70 -13.14 5.58 -1.05
N ARG A 71 -12.00 5.05 -1.53
CA ARG A 71 -10.65 5.41 -1.05
C ARG A 71 -10.26 6.82 -1.50
N ILE A 72 -10.55 7.14 -2.75
CA ILE A 72 -10.33 8.46 -3.35
C ILE A 72 -11.20 9.51 -2.64
N PHE A 73 -12.47 9.19 -2.39
CA PHE A 73 -13.37 10.02 -1.59
C PHE A 73 -12.81 10.34 -0.19
N TRP A 74 -12.25 9.34 0.51
CA TRP A 74 -11.65 9.55 1.84
C TRP A 74 -10.47 10.51 1.78
N ILE A 75 -9.55 10.35 0.82
CA ILE A 75 -8.41 11.28 0.67
C ILE A 75 -8.95 12.69 0.44
N TYR A 76 -9.88 12.86 -0.51
CA TYR A 76 -10.43 14.17 -0.85
C TYR A 76 -11.09 14.85 0.35
N THR A 77 -11.80 14.09 1.16
CA THR A 77 -12.44 14.58 2.39
C THR A 77 -11.38 14.93 3.44
N LYS A 78 -10.42 14.04 3.71
CA LYS A 78 -9.34 14.27 4.70
C LYS A 78 -8.50 15.49 4.33
N THR A 79 -8.05 15.62 3.08
CA THR A 79 -7.24 16.75 2.61
C THR A 79 -8.03 18.06 2.68
N LEU A 80 -9.34 18.05 2.37
CA LEU A 80 -10.18 19.23 2.46
C LEU A 80 -10.49 19.64 3.91
N ILE A 81 -10.67 18.68 4.82
CA ILE A 81 -11.02 18.94 6.23
C ILE A 81 -9.81 19.45 7.01
N THR A 82 -8.66 18.79 6.87
CA THR A 82 -7.48 19.03 7.72
C THR A 82 -6.78 20.37 7.46
N ALA A 83 -7.22 21.16 6.47
CA ALA A 83 -6.74 22.50 6.10
C ALA A 83 -5.22 22.64 5.86
N ASN A 84 -4.47 21.54 5.96
CA ASN A 84 -3.04 21.48 5.78
C ASN A 84 -2.74 21.52 4.28
N ALA A 85 -1.73 22.29 3.85
CA ALA A 85 -1.43 22.70 2.46
C ALA A 85 -1.05 21.56 1.48
N ASN A 86 -1.65 20.39 1.64
CA ASN A 86 -1.21 19.15 1.05
C ASN A 86 -1.86 18.84 -0.30
N PHE A 87 -2.80 19.64 -0.81
CA PHE A 87 -3.28 19.44 -2.19
C PHE A 87 -2.16 19.61 -3.20
N VAL A 88 -1.24 20.56 -2.99
CA VAL A 88 -0.08 20.70 -3.88
C VAL A 88 0.79 19.44 -3.85
N LYS A 89 1.10 18.89 -2.67
CA LYS A 89 1.91 17.66 -2.54
C LYS A 89 1.16 16.43 -3.07
N TYR A 90 -0.13 16.30 -2.76
CA TYR A 90 -1.00 15.23 -3.25
C TYR A 90 -1.09 15.20 -4.77
N ILE A 91 -1.19 16.36 -5.41
CA ILE A 91 -1.32 16.43 -6.88
C ILE A 91 0.04 16.27 -7.56
N CYS A 92 1.07 17.00 -7.11
CA CYS A 92 2.39 17.02 -7.76
C CYS A 92 3.25 15.80 -7.45
N SER A 93 2.95 15.08 -6.36
CA SER A 93 3.77 13.99 -5.84
C SER A 93 2.88 12.89 -5.25
N TYR A 94 1.87 12.49 -6.02
CA TYR A 94 0.78 11.60 -5.59
C TYR A 94 1.29 10.32 -4.91
N GLU A 95 2.13 9.54 -5.60
CA GLU A 95 2.60 8.26 -5.07
C GLU A 95 3.36 8.43 -3.76
N THR A 96 4.31 9.37 -3.70
CA THR A 96 5.07 9.69 -2.49
C THR A 96 4.16 10.17 -1.37
N TYR A 97 3.26 11.11 -1.66
CA TYR A 97 2.33 11.65 -0.67
C TYR A 97 1.44 10.57 -0.06
N VAL A 98 0.85 9.71 -0.89
CA VAL A 98 -0.03 8.64 -0.42
C VAL A 98 0.77 7.60 0.36
N LYS A 99 1.98 7.24 -0.07
CA LYS A 99 2.86 6.33 0.68
C LYS A 99 3.27 6.89 2.04
N ASP A 100 3.58 8.19 2.12
CA ASP A 100 3.87 8.87 3.38
C ASP A 100 2.65 8.78 4.32
N GLN A 101 1.45 9.04 3.80
CA GLN A 101 0.21 8.95 4.57
C GLN A 101 -0.11 7.52 5.03
N ILE A 102 0.14 6.51 4.20
CA ILE A 102 0.01 5.11 4.58
C ILE A 102 1.00 4.78 5.69
N LEU A 103 2.27 5.20 5.55
CA LEU A 103 3.31 4.92 6.52
C LEU A 103 3.01 5.57 7.87
N GLU A 104 2.57 6.83 7.88
CA GLU A 104 2.13 7.54 9.07
C GLU A 104 0.99 6.78 9.78
N HIS A 105 0.00 6.30 9.01
CA HIS A 105 -1.10 5.52 9.56
C HIS A 105 -0.64 4.17 10.16
N ILE A 106 0.32 3.50 9.50
CA ILE A 106 0.92 2.27 10.04
C ILE A 106 1.57 2.55 11.39
N TYR A 107 2.36 3.62 11.51
CA TYR A 107 3.02 3.98 12.77
C TYR A 107 1.99 4.20 13.88
N GLN A 108 0.98 5.03 13.63
CA GLN A 108 -0.07 5.32 14.61
C GLN A 108 -0.77 4.04 15.11
N LYS A 109 -1.14 3.13 14.21
CA LYS A 109 -1.80 1.88 14.58
C LYS A 109 -0.90 0.87 15.26
N MET A 110 0.38 0.85 14.93
CA MET A 110 1.32 -0.07 15.56
C MET A 110 1.72 0.33 16.97
N ASP A 111 1.82 1.64 17.22
CA ASP A 111 2.19 2.19 18.53
C ASP A 111 1.01 2.18 19.51
N GLN A 112 -0.23 2.42 19.06
CA GLN A 112 -1.41 2.49 19.95
C GLN A 112 -1.87 1.12 20.49
N ASP A 113 -1.72 0.05 19.72
CA ASP A 113 -2.43 -1.22 20.00
C ASP A 113 -1.52 -2.37 20.48
N GLY A 114 -0.21 -2.11 20.66
CA GLY A 114 0.80 -3.17 20.84
C GLY A 114 0.79 -4.18 19.67
N LEU A 115 0.26 -3.75 18.53
CA LEU A 115 -0.09 -4.59 17.39
C LEU A 115 1.14 -5.23 16.79
N LEU A 116 2.25 -4.49 16.78
CA LEU A 116 3.53 -4.99 16.31
C LEU A 116 4.01 -6.17 17.15
N CYS A 117 3.92 -6.06 18.47
CA CYS A 117 4.27 -7.16 19.38
C CYS A 117 3.35 -8.37 19.14
N LYS A 118 2.04 -8.17 19.06
CA LYS A 118 1.05 -9.23 18.75
C LYS A 118 1.35 -9.92 17.41
N LEU A 119 1.69 -9.14 16.38
CA LEU A 119 2.06 -9.64 15.06
C LEU A 119 3.35 -10.47 15.08
N LYS A 120 4.39 -9.96 15.74
CA LYS A 120 5.66 -10.67 15.93
C LYS A 120 5.43 -12.01 16.64
N LYS A 121 4.67 -12.02 17.75
CA LYS A 121 4.32 -13.22 18.53
C LYS A 121 3.54 -14.24 17.69
N LYS A 122 2.45 -13.82 17.04
CA LYS A 122 1.64 -14.70 16.17
C LYS A 122 2.45 -15.29 15.02
N LYS A 123 3.37 -14.52 14.42
CA LYS A 123 4.18 -15.02 13.31
C LYS A 123 5.22 -16.04 13.78
N LEU A 124 5.82 -15.81 14.95
CA LEU A 124 6.72 -16.77 15.57
C LEU A 124 6.00 -18.09 15.88
N GLU A 125 4.79 -18.03 16.43
CA GLU A 125 3.95 -19.20 16.68
C GLU A 125 3.66 -19.99 15.39
N ASP A 126 3.23 -19.32 14.32
CA ASP A 126 3.00 -19.95 13.01
C ASP A 126 4.25 -20.68 12.48
N VAL A 127 5.41 -20.05 12.58
CA VAL A 127 6.69 -20.62 12.12
C VAL A 127 7.10 -21.82 12.97
N VAL A 128 7.02 -21.71 14.29
CA VAL A 128 7.35 -22.80 15.21
C VAL A 128 6.42 -23.99 14.99
N CYS A 129 5.11 -23.77 14.88
CA CYS A 129 4.14 -24.83 14.60
C CYS A 129 4.45 -25.56 13.29
N LYS A 130 4.81 -24.83 12.22
CA LYS A 130 5.18 -25.43 10.93
C LYS A 130 6.45 -26.26 11.02
N LEU A 131 7.47 -25.78 11.73
CA LEU A 131 8.73 -26.51 11.95
C LEU A 131 8.50 -27.80 12.76
N LEU A 132 7.74 -27.73 13.85
CA LEU A 132 7.41 -28.90 14.67
C LEU A 132 6.60 -29.94 13.87
N SER A 133 5.57 -29.48 13.15
CA SER A 133 4.72 -30.37 12.32
C SER A 133 5.52 -31.03 11.20
N ALA A 134 6.46 -30.32 10.59
CA ALA A 134 7.32 -30.87 9.55
C ALA A 134 8.30 -31.91 10.10
N MET A 135 8.85 -31.66 11.31
CA MET A 135 9.73 -32.62 11.99
C MET A 135 8.96 -33.89 12.35
N GLU A 136 7.78 -33.76 12.97
CA GLU A 136 6.94 -34.91 13.33
C GLU A 136 6.58 -35.78 12.12
N GLN A 137 6.20 -35.16 11.01
CA GLN A 137 5.91 -35.87 9.76
C GLN A 137 7.14 -36.55 9.14
N ALA A 138 8.32 -35.95 9.30
CA ALA A 138 9.57 -36.53 8.84
C ALA A 138 9.96 -37.76 9.67
N SER A 139 9.86 -37.67 10.99
CA SER A 139 10.18 -38.78 11.92
C SER A 139 9.26 -39.98 11.73
N LYS A 140 7.95 -39.78 11.51
CA LYS A 140 6.98 -40.87 11.25
C LYS A 140 7.28 -41.69 9.97
N LYS A 141 8.00 -41.12 9.02
CA LYS A 141 8.27 -41.73 7.70
C LYS A 141 9.58 -42.53 7.68
N LEU A 142 10.34 -42.52 8.76
CA LEU A 142 11.53 -43.36 8.90
C LEU A 142 11.11 -44.80 9.16
N SER A 143 11.44 -45.70 8.25
CA SER A 143 11.25 -47.14 8.39
C SER A 143 12.59 -47.80 8.74
N GLY A 144 12.80 -48.10 10.03
CA GLY A 144 13.75 -49.13 10.49
C GLY A 144 15.25 -48.81 10.44
N ASP A 145 15.68 -47.59 10.11
CA ASP A 145 17.10 -47.19 10.21
C ASP A 145 17.25 -45.87 10.99
N ASP A 146 17.47 -46.01 12.30
CA ASP A 146 17.41 -44.94 13.31
C ASP A 146 18.60 -43.97 13.28
N THR A 147 19.51 -44.08 12.29
CA THR A 147 20.74 -43.26 12.22
C THR A 147 20.85 -42.35 10.99
N ASN A 148 19.91 -42.41 10.03
CA ASN A 148 19.96 -41.59 8.82
C ASN A 148 19.35 -40.17 9.00
N ILE A 149 20.03 -39.34 9.79
CA ILE A 149 19.64 -37.94 10.06
C ILE A 149 19.56 -37.11 8.76
N LEU A 150 20.41 -37.41 7.77
CA LEU A 150 20.37 -36.71 6.47
C LEU A 150 19.02 -36.92 5.77
N ASN A 151 18.51 -38.16 5.75
CA ASN A 151 17.19 -38.45 5.22
C ASN A 151 16.10 -37.75 6.03
N LEU A 152 16.17 -37.78 7.37
CA LEU A 152 15.22 -37.09 8.25
C LEU A 152 15.10 -35.60 7.91
N VAL A 153 16.23 -34.88 7.84
CA VAL A 153 16.24 -33.44 7.54
C VAL A 153 15.80 -33.15 6.09
N ASN A 154 16.14 -34.04 5.14
CA ASN A 154 15.63 -33.93 3.77
C ASN A 154 14.10 -34.09 3.69
N GLN A 155 13.51 -35.01 4.45
CA GLN A 155 12.05 -35.16 4.51
C GLN A 155 11.40 -33.95 5.17
N MET A 156 11.92 -33.48 6.31
CA MET A 156 11.41 -32.26 6.97
C MET A 156 11.41 -31.08 6.00
N ARG A 157 12.50 -30.88 5.26
CA ARG A 157 12.60 -29.80 4.28
C ARG A 157 11.56 -29.90 3.17
N LYS A 158 11.23 -31.10 2.69
CA LYS A 158 10.17 -31.30 1.69
C LYS A 158 8.82 -30.79 2.20
N TYR A 159 8.52 -31.01 3.48
CA TYR A 159 7.31 -30.48 4.10
C TYR A 159 7.35 -28.95 4.28
N LEU A 160 8.54 -28.38 4.49
CA LEU A 160 8.72 -26.94 4.72
C LEU A 160 8.82 -26.10 3.45
N ILE A 161 9.10 -26.67 2.28
CA ILE A 161 9.51 -25.92 1.07
C ILE A 161 8.54 -24.81 0.64
N LYS A 162 7.24 -24.96 0.95
CA LYS A 162 6.20 -23.97 0.63
C LYS A 162 6.19 -22.77 1.59
N ASP A 163 6.73 -22.95 2.80
CA ASP A 163 6.65 -21.99 3.90
C ASP A 163 8.02 -21.42 4.30
N ILE A 164 9.06 -22.27 4.31
CA ILE A 164 10.42 -21.97 4.76
C ILE A 164 11.43 -22.65 3.82
N VAL A 165 12.25 -21.84 3.15
CA VAL A 165 13.27 -22.34 2.22
C VAL A 165 14.59 -22.55 2.95
N ILE A 166 14.94 -23.81 3.23
CA ILE A 166 16.26 -24.20 3.77
C ILE A 166 17.21 -24.48 2.60
N SER A 167 18.43 -23.94 2.61
CA SER A 167 19.43 -24.17 1.54
C SER A 167 20.13 -25.52 1.71
N GLU A 168 20.43 -26.20 0.59
CA GLU A 168 21.17 -27.49 0.56
C GLU A 168 22.57 -27.35 1.15
N GLU A 169 23.24 -26.26 0.81
CA GLU A 169 24.62 -26.01 1.22
C GLU A 169 24.71 -25.75 2.73
N ALA A 170 23.72 -25.04 3.29
CA ALA A 170 23.62 -24.83 4.73
C ALA A 170 23.33 -26.14 5.47
N GLN A 171 22.46 -26.98 4.90
CA GLN A 171 22.08 -28.27 5.47
C GLN A 171 23.25 -29.25 5.50
N GLN A 172 23.97 -29.45 4.38
CA GLN A 172 25.07 -30.41 4.28
C GLN A 172 26.23 -30.09 5.23
N ARG A 173 26.62 -28.82 5.32
CA ARG A 173 27.71 -28.38 6.24
C ARG A 173 27.38 -28.64 7.71
N SER A 174 26.11 -28.50 8.05
CA SER A 174 25.58 -28.65 9.40
C SER A 174 25.45 -30.10 9.84
N LEU A 175 25.08 -30.99 8.91
CA LEU A 175 24.85 -32.41 9.19
C LEU A 175 26.15 -33.22 9.30
N PHE A 176 27.24 -32.76 8.68
CA PHE A 176 28.53 -33.46 8.67
C PHE A 176 29.13 -33.73 10.06
N GLN A 177 28.69 -33.00 11.09
CA GLN A 177 29.24 -33.06 12.45
C GLN A 177 28.39 -33.88 13.44
N ILE A 178 27.29 -34.49 12.97
CA ILE A 178 26.29 -35.07 13.87
C ILE A 178 26.42 -36.60 13.89
N GLN A 179 26.82 -37.15 15.03
CA GLN A 179 26.82 -38.58 15.33
C GLN A 179 25.80 -38.86 16.43
N THR A 180 24.53 -38.97 16.07
CA THR A 180 23.44 -39.29 17.01
C THR A 180 22.34 -40.09 16.31
N THR A 181 21.30 -40.48 17.05
CA THR A 181 20.12 -41.15 16.48
C THR A 181 19.10 -40.12 15.99
N CYS A 182 18.22 -40.52 15.08
CA CYS A 182 17.10 -39.70 14.61
C CYS A 182 16.19 -39.24 15.76
N ASP A 183 15.99 -40.10 16.77
CA ASP A 183 15.20 -39.78 17.96
C ASP A 183 15.86 -38.71 18.83
N SER A 184 17.14 -38.90 19.17
CA SER A 184 17.90 -37.92 19.95
C SER A 184 17.99 -36.59 19.22
N PHE A 185 18.21 -36.60 17.90
CA PHE A 185 18.19 -35.40 17.07
C PHE A 185 16.82 -34.69 17.10
N THR A 186 15.73 -35.45 16.97
CA THR A 186 14.36 -34.90 17.00
C THR A 186 14.07 -34.23 18.34
N GLN A 187 14.43 -34.86 19.45
CA GLN A 187 14.24 -34.28 20.79
C GLN A 187 15.08 -33.02 20.99
N SER A 188 16.36 -33.04 20.58
CA SER A 188 17.22 -31.85 20.63
C SER A 188 16.69 -30.70 19.77
N PHE A 189 16.15 -31.00 18.59
CA PHE A 189 15.54 -30.01 17.71
C PHE A 189 14.31 -29.36 18.37
N ILE A 190 13.41 -30.16 18.95
CA ILE A 190 12.20 -29.67 19.64
C ILE A 190 12.58 -28.79 20.84
N ALA A 191 13.54 -29.24 21.65
CA ALA A 191 14.03 -28.48 22.81
C ALA A 191 14.64 -27.14 22.37
N ALA A 192 15.55 -27.16 21.40
CA ALA A 192 16.18 -25.94 20.88
C ALA A 192 15.17 -24.96 20.29
N LEU A 193 14.17 -25.45 19.55
CA LEU A 193 13.11 -24.63 18.97
C LEU A 193 12.19 -24.03 20.05
N THR A 194 11.95 -24.75 21.14
CA THR A 194 11.14 -24.27 22.28
C THR A 194 11.87 -23.16 23.04
N THR A 195 13.14 -23.37 23.40
CA THR A 195 13.98 -22.34 24.03
C THR A 195 14.13 -21.10 23.16
N LEU A 196 14.30 -21.30 21.85
CA LEU A 196 14.32 -20.22 20.88
C LEU A 196 13.02 -19.41 20.87
N LYS A 197 11.87 -20.09 20.85
CA LYS A 197 10.56 -19.43 20.92
C LYS A 197 10.46 -18.55 22.16
N GLU A 198 10.80 -19.08 23.33
CA GLU A 198 10.74 -18.34 24.61
C GLU A 198 11.64 -17.11 24.61
N THR A 199 12.89 -17.27 24.14
CA THR A 199 13.87 -16.17 24.03
C THR A 199 13.34 -15.03 23.17
N LEU A 200 12.77 -15.36 22.00
CA LEU A 200 12.24 -14.35 21.09
C LEU A 200 10.95 -13.70 21.59
N LEU A 201 10.11 -14.44 22.32
CA LEU A 201 8.90 -13.87 22.93
C LEU A 201 9.26 -12.82 23.99
N ASP A 202 10.34 -13.04 24.75
CA ASP A 202 10.88 -12.08 25.69
C ASP A 202 11.48 -10.86 24.95
N GLU A 203 12.32 -11.09 23.94
CA GLU A 203 12.86 -10.01 23.10
C GLU A 203 11.77 -9.16 22.44
N PHE A 204 10.68 -9.77 21.94
CA PHE A 204 9.55 -9.02 21.36
C PHE A 204 8.79 -8.16 22.37
N SER A 205 8.95 -8.45 23.66
CA SER A 205 8.41 -7.64 24.75
C SER A 205 9.37 -6.49 25.11
N ASN A 206 10.65 -6.58 24.70
CA ASN A 206 11.75 -5.70 25.08
C ASN A 206 12.40 -4.92 23.89
N THR A 207 11.88 -5.00 22.66
CA THR A 207 12.58 -4.53 21.43
C THR A 207 12.05 -3.24 20.78
N ASP A 208 12.94 -2.67 19.96
CA ASP A 208 12.88 -1.47 19.12
C ASP A 208 11.49 -0.96 18.71
N GLY A 209 11.31 0.36 18.79
CA GLY A 209 10.10 1.06 18.35
C GLY A 209 9.73 0.75 16.89
N THR A 210 8.47 0.99 16.55
CA THR A 210 7.88 0.62 15.24
C THR A 210 8.74 1.06 14.06
N THR A 211 9.29 2.28 14.08
CA THR A 211 10.19 2.84 13.06
C THR A 211 11.36 1.95 12.69
N GLU A 212 12.10 1.47 13.69
CA GLU A 212 13.28 0.66 13.45
C GLU A 212 12.90 -0.71 12.87
N THR A 213 11.80 -1.29 13.38
CA THR A 213 11.28 -2.55 12.85
C THR A 213 10.85 -2.42 11.37
N LEU A 214 10.12 -1.36 11.00
CA LEU A 214 9.68 -1.16 9.61
C LEU A 214 10.84 -0.88 8.65
N ASN A 215 11.88 -0.19 9.14
CA ASN A 215 13.06 0.12 8.34
C ASN A 215 13.86 -1.14 7.98
N LYS A 216 13.91 -2.13 8.88
CA LYS A 216 14.57 -3.43 8.67
C LYS A 216 13.83 -4.36 7.69
N LEU A 217 12.57 -4.08 7.34
CA LEU A 217 11.80 -4.92 6.41
C LEU A 217 12.37 -4.87 4.99
N ALA A 218 12.57 -6.06 4.40
CA ALA A 218 13.01 -6.22 3.01
C ALA A 218 12.03 -5.60 2.00
N THR A 219 10.74 -5.57 2.32
CA THR A 219 9.72 -4.89 1.53
C THR A 219 9.02 -3.87 2.38
N LYS A 220 8.86 -2.67 1.83
CA LYS A 220 8.24 -1.54 2.53
C LYS A 220 6.72 -1.71 2.55
N PRO A 221 6.07 -1.80 3.73
CA PRO A 221 4.64 -2.11 3.83
C PRO A 221 3.75 -1.06 3.14
N GLN A 222 4.16 0.22 3.16
CA GLN A 222 3.47 1.29 2.46
C GLN A 222 3.47 1.12 0.94
N ASN A 223 4.49 0.49 0.36
CA ASN A 223 4.52 0.22 -1.08
C ASN A 223 3.52 -0.89 -1.47
N GLU A 224 3.44 -1.94 -0.66
CA GLU A 224 2.51 -3.05 -0.90
C GLU A 224 1.05 -2.61 -0.71
N LEU A 225 0.80 -1.83 0.35
CA LEU A 225 -0.51 -1.23 0.58
C LEU A 225 -0.87 -0.23 -0.51
N PHE A 226 0.06 0.61 -0.95
CA PHE A 226 -0.20 1.53 -2.07
C PHE A 226 -0.66 0.77 -3.31
N LYS A 227 0.07 -0.27 -3.73
CA LYS A 227 -0.28 -1.08 -4.90
C LYS A 227 -1.62 -1.79 -4.74
N ARG A 228 -1.95 -2.27 -3.54
CA ARG A 228 -3.21 -2.98 -3.26
C ARG A 228 -4.41 -2.06 -3.16
N ILE A 229 -4.21 -0.84 -2.65
CA ILE A 229 -5.30 0.11 -2.31
C ILE A 229 -5.52 1.12 -3.43
N PHE A 230 -4.44 1.64 -4.03
CA PHE A 230 -4.46 2.74 -4.99
C PHE A 230 -4.07 2.31 -6.42
N GLY A 231 -3.71 1.05 -6.61
CA GLY A 231 -3.45 0.49 -7.94
C GLY A 231 -2.10 0.91 -8.50
N CYS A 232 -2.08 1.30 -9.78
CA CYS A 232 -0.83 1.52 -10.53
C CYS A 232 -0.12 2.84 -10.21
N GLY A 233 -0.78 3.78 -9.53
CA GLY A 233 -0.22 5.10 -9.20
C GLY A 233 -0.07 6.08 -10.38
N GLN A 234 -0.41 5.67 -11.60
CA GLN A 234 -0.38 6.54 -12.77
C GLN A 234 -1.37 7.70 -12.63
N GLN A 235 -1.05 8.86 -13.21
CA GLN A 235 -1.88 10.06 -13.14
C GLN A 235 -2.20 10.57 -14.54
N CYS A 236 -3.41 11.09 -14.73
CA CYS A 236 -3.85 11.65 -16.01
C CYS A 236 -2.83 12.68 -16.50
N PRO A 237 -2.39 12.62 -17.77
CA PRO A 237 -1.32 13.49 -18.26
C PRO A 237 -1.66 14.97 -18.08
N PHE A 238 -2.94 15.32 -18.20
CA PHE A 238 -3.45 16.69 -18.15
C PHE A 238 -3.73 17.17 -16.73
N CYS A 239 -4.72 16.59 -16.04
CA CYS A 239 -5.17 17.10 -14.75
C CYS A 239 -4.55 16.41 -13.53
N LYS A 240 -3.70 15.40 -13.75
CA LYS A 240 -3.02 14.60 -12.71
C LYS A 240 -3.97 13.85 -11.76
N VAL A 241 -5.25 13.64 -12.12
CA VAL A 241 -6.12 12.74 -11.35
C VAL A 241 -5.50 11.32 -11.37
N PRO A 242 -5.44 10.61 -10.23
CA PRO A 242 -4.90 9.26 -10.21
C PRO A 242 -5.77 8.29 -11.02
N CYS A 243 -5.14 7.27 -11.57
CA CYS A 243 -5.80 6.18 -12.29
C CYS A 243 -6.71 5.40 -11.34
N GLU A 244 -7.93 5.15 -11.80
CA GLU A 244 -8.96 4.41 -11.06
C GLU A 244 -9.14 2.99 -11.58
N ALA A 245 -8.52 2.66 -12.72
CA ALA A 245 -8.53 1.31 -13.29
C ALA A 245 -8.16 0.28 -12.20
N GLY A 246 -9.11 -0.61 -11.93
CA GLY A 246 -8.96 -1.64 -10.92
C GLY A 246 -7.99 -2.73 -11.38
N GLY A 247 -7.33 -3.37 -10.40
CA GLY A 247 -6.33 -4.40 -10.67
C GLY A 247 -4.90 -3.86 -10.71
N LYS A 248 -3.92 -4.78 -10.71
CA LYS A 248 -2.50 -4.44 -10.82
C LYS A 248 -2.07 -4.23 -12.27
N GLU A 249 -2.74 -4.90 -13.20
CA GLU A 249 -2.42 -4.92 -14.62
C GLU A 249 -3.67 -4.46 -15.40
N HIS A 250 -3.53 -3.35 -16.11
CA HIS A 250 -4.54 -2.83 -17.03
C HIS A 250 -3.85 -2.12 -18.18
N SER A 251 -4.38 -2.29 -19.39
CA SER A 251 -3.82 -1.71 -20.62
C SER A 251 -4.21 -0.25 -20.84
N LYS A 252 -5.28 0.21 -20.18
CA LYS A 252 -5.78 1.59 -20.30
C LYS A 252 -6.02 2.20 -18.92
N HIS A 253 -5.42 3.34 -18.70
CA HIS A 253 -5.66 4.22 -17.57
C HIS A 253 -6.91 5.06 -17.81
N HIS A 254 -7.72 5.24 -16.76
CA HIS A 254 -8.88 6.11 -16.78
C HIS A 254 -9.18 6.62 -15.37
N ALA A 255 -9.99 7.67 -15.28
CA ALA A 255 -10.62 8.13 -14.06
C ALA A 255 -12.04 8.57 -14.40
N ALA A 256 -12.99 8.34 -13.50
CA ALA A 256 -14.37 8.78 -13.72
C ALA A 256 -14.53 10.29 -13.57
N VAL A 257 -13.75 10.91 -12.67
CA VAL A 257 -13.92 12.31 -12.28
C VAL A 257 -12.62 13.05 -12.52
N HIS A 258 -12.58 13.84 -13.59
CA HIS A 258 -11.47 14.72 -13.87
C HIS A 258 -11.60 16.05 -13.12
N ARG A 259 -10.52 16.84 -13.14
CA ARG A 259 -10.42 18.12 -12.42
C ARG A 259 -9.76 19.19 -13.30
N PRO A 260 -9.86 20.48 -12.94
CA PRO A 260 -9.23 21.56 -13.69
C PRO A 260 -7.75 21.29 -13.96
N GLN A 261 -7.32 21.50 -15.20
CA GLN A 261 -5.98 21.12 -15.65
C GLN A 261 -4.86 21.95 -15.01
N GLY A 262 -5.17 23.17 -14.57
CA GLY A 262 -4.28 24.06 -13.82
C GLY A 262 -3.86 23.48 -12.47
N LEU A 263 -4.68 22.61 -11.87
CA LEU A 263 -4.24 21.83 -10.71
C LEU A 263 -3.13 20.84 -11.09
N GLY A 264 -3.10 20.38 -12.34
CA GLY A 264 -2.13 19.45 -12.90
C GLY A 264 -0.92 20.11 -13.58
N ARG A 265 -0.68 21.41 -13.36
CA ARG A 265 0.39 22.25 -13.95
C ARG A 265 0.15 22.73 -15.38
N PHE A 266 -1.05 22.55 -15.95
CA PHE A 266 -1.33 23.15 -17.27
C PHE A 266 -1.61 24.65 -17.14
N MET A 267 -0.92 25.42 -17.98
CA MET A 267 -1.10 26.85 -18.12
C MET A 267 -1.11 27.20 -19.59
N ASP A 268 -1.72 28.34 -19.91
CA ASP A 268 -1.61 28.96 -21.23
C ASP A 268 -0.16 29.40 -21.46
N ASP A 269 0.38 29.12 -22.64
CA ASP A 269 1.80 29.29 -22.98
C ASP A 269 2.20 30.76 -23.16
N ILE A 270 1.24 31.62 -23.50
CA ILE A 270 1.48 33.06 -23.71
C ILE A 270 1.25 33.84 -22.43
N THR A 271 0.11 33.62 -21.79
CA THR A 271 -0.33 34.39 -20.61
C THR A 271 0.21 33.82 -19.31
N GLU A 272 0.69 32.58 -19.32
CA GLU A 272 1.15 31.82 -18.14
C GLU A 272 0.04 31.57 -17.10
N VAL A 273 -1.23 31.74 -17.48
CA VAL A 273 -2.39 31.57 -16.60
C VAL A 273 -2.73 30.10 -16.48
N LEU A 274 -2.91 29.61 -15.25
CA LEU A 274 -3.36 28.23 -15.00
C LEU A 274 -4.75 27.98 -15.62
N VAL A 275 -4.88 26.84 -16.30
CA VAL A 275 -6.10 26.48 -17.05
C VAL A 275 -7.20 25.95 -16.12
N GLU A 276 -8.39 26.55 -16.15
CA GLU A 276 -9.54 26.08 -15.35
C GLU A 276 -10.38 24.98 -16.04
N SER A 277 -10.24 24.82 -17.37
CA SER A 277 -10.99 23.81 -18.13
C SER A 277 -10.64 22.38 -17.73
N LEU A 278 -11.55 21.46 -18.01
CA LEU A 278 -11.34 20.02 -17.83
C LEU A 278 -10.74 19.40 -19.08
N CYS A 279 -9.88 18.41 -18.91
CA CYS A 279 -9.38 17.63 -20.04
C CYS A 279 -10.47 16.81 -20.74
N THR A 280 -11.56 16.43 -20.03
CA THR A 280 -12.71 15.72 -20.63
C THR A 280 -13.52 16.63 -21.56
N THR A 281 -13.50 17.94 -21.33
CA THR A 281 -14.06 18.96 -22.22
C THR A 281 -13.12 19.22 -23.40
N ASP A 282 -11.83 19.40 -23.12
CA ASP A 282 -10.86 19.80 -24.15
C ASP A 282 -10.62 18.69 -25.19
N VAL A 283 -10.72 17.40 -24.84
CA VAL A 283 -10.63 16.30 -25.82
C VAL A 283 -11.74 16.28 -26.87
N GLN A 284 -12.79 17.10 -26.71
CA GLN A 284 -13.84 17.29 -27.71
C GLN A 284 -13.72 18.60 -28.49
N SER A 285 -12.82 19.50 -28.11
CA SER A 285 -12.68 20.81 -28.74
C SER A 285 -11.52 20.83 -29.73
N ASP A 286 -11.41 21.93 -30.48
CA ASP A 286 -10.24 22.21 -31.32
C ASP A 286 -9.09 22.86 -30.54
N CYS A 287 -9.18 22.89 -29.20
CA CYS A 287 -8.10 23.33 -28.33
C CYS A 287 -6.84 22.50 -28.57
N ARG A 288 -5.69 23.11 -28.30
CA ARG A 288 -4.38 22.49 -28.47
C ARG A 288 -3.64 22.45 -27.13
N PHE A 289 -2.80 21.44 -26.96
CA PHE A 289 -1.88 21.34 -25.84
C PHE A 289 -0.44 21.21 -26.32
N GLN A 290 0.46 21.65 -25.45
CA GLN A 290 1.89 21.53 -25.63
C GLN A 290 2.51 21.23 -24.27
N ASN A 291 3.38 20.21 -24.22
CA ASN A 291 4.10 19.82 -23.02
C ASN A 291 5.38 19.05 -23.36
N THR A 292 6.08 18.58 -22.32
CA THR A 292 7.32 17.83 -22.46
C THR A 292 7.17 16.56 -23.30
N ALA A 293 6.04 15.85 -23.22
CA ALA A 293 5.80 14.62 -24.01
C ALA A 293 5.64 14.93 -25.50
N THR A 294 5.08 16.09 -25.83
CA THR A 294 5.00 16.58 -27.23
C THR A 294 6.29 17.21 -27.74
N GLN A 295 7.35 17.29 -26.91
CA GLN A 295 8.60 18.01 -27.22
C GLN A 295 8.36 19.47 -27.64
N GLY A 296 7.36 20.12 -27.04
CA GLY A 296 7.02 21.50 -27.42
C GLY A 296 6.24 21.62 -28.74
N LYS A 297 5.73 20.54 -29.32
CA LYS A 297 4.84 20.61 -30.48
C LYS A 297 3.39 20.81 -30.03
N SER A 298 2.69 21.73 -30.67
CA SER A 298 1.27 21.95 -30.43
C SER A 298 0.46 20.80 -31.05
N VAL A 299 -0.34 20.09 -30.26
CA VAL A 299 -1.18 18.94 -30.66
C VAL A 299 -2.63 19.22 -30.29
N GLN A 300 -3.61 18.83 -31.12
CA GLN A 300 -5.02 18.98 -30.76
C GLN A 300 -5.40 17.99 -29.66
N TYR A 301 -6.21 18.43 -28.70
CA TYR A 301 -6.62 17.55 -27.59
C TYR A 301 -7.39 16.31 -28.07
N LYS A 302 -8.18 16.40 -29.15
CA LYS A 302 -8.84 15.23 -29.75
C LYS A 302 -7.87 14.14 -30.25
N ASP A 303 -6.62 14.51 -30.53
CA ASP A 303 -5.56 13.61 -30.98
C ASP A 303 -4.64 13.17 -29.83
N TYR A 304 -5.00 13.41 -28.57
CA TYR A 304 -4.13 13.15 -27.42
C TYR A 304 -3.65 11.69 -27.34
N ALA A 305 -4.44 10.74 -27.83
CA ALA A 305 -4.12 9.31 -27.81
C ALA A 305 -2.90 8.95 -28.66
N THR A 306 -2.49 9.82 -29.59
CA THR A 306 -1.22 9.67 -30.33
C THR A 306 0.01 9.86 -29.44
N ILE A 307 -0.13 10.64 -28.36
CA ILE A 307 0.92 10.95 -27.39
C ILE A 307 0.76 10.08 -26.13
N TYR A 308 -0.47 9.83 -25.71
CA TYR A 308 -0.82 9.06 -24.51
C TYR A 308 -1.73 7.88 -24.87
N PRO A 309 -1.22 6.87 -25.60
CA PRO A 309 -2.02 5.76 -26.09
C PRO A 309 -2.53 4.86 -24.96
N ASP A 310 -1.96 4.92 -23.77
CA ASP A 310 -2.36 4.19 -22.58
C ASP A 310 -3.46 4.91 -21.76
N TRP A 311 -3.86 6.13 -22.12
CA TRP A 311 -4.93 6.86 -21.42
C TRP A 311 -6.24 6.87 -22.20
N HIS A 312 -7.32 6.56 -21.50
CA HIS A 312 -8.69 6.78 -21.96
C HIS A 312 -9.32 7.91 -21.16
N ILE A 313 -9.57 9.04 -21.83
CA ILE A 313 -10.21 10.22 -21.25
C ILE A 313 -11.56 10.34 -21.95
N PRO A 314 -12.64 9.82 -21.34
CA PRO A 314 -13.94 9.88 -21.96
C PRO A 314 -14.42 11.32 -22.00
N PRO A 315 -15.09 11.74 -23.08
CA PRO A 315 -15.75 13.02 -23.08
C PRO A 315 -16.81 13.14 -22.00
N ASP A 316 -16.89 14.33 -21.38
CA ASP A 316 -17.88 14.62 -20.35
C ASP A 316 -18.97 15.55 -20.92
N PRO A 317 -20.21 15.06 -21.10
CA PRO A 317 -21.29 15.86 -21.66
C PRO A 317 -21.72 17.03 -20.76
N THR A 318 -21.37 17.00 -19.46
CA THR A 318 -21.65 18.12 -18.56
C THR A 318 -20.68 19.29 -18.79
N MET A 319 -19.48 19.01 -19.31
CA MET A 319 -18.38 19.95 -19.53
C MET A 319 -17.95 20.73 -18.28
N GLU A 320 -18.42 20.35 -17.08
CA GLU A 320 -18.24 21.13 -15.85
C GLU A 320 -17.43 20.38 -14.78
N ALA A 321 -16.50 21.10 -14.14
CA ALA A 321 -15.82 20.61 -12.94
C ALA A 321 -16.81 20.41 -11.78
N SER A 322 -16.59 19.38 -10.96
CA SER A 322 -17.37 19.22 -9.73
C SER A 322 -17.14 20.41 -8.77
N ASP A 323 -18.16 20.76 -7.99
CA ASP A 323 -18.06 21.85 -7.00
C ASP A 323 -16.88 21.66 -6.04
N TYR A 324 -16.52 20.41 -5.77
CA TYR A 324 -15.31 20.07 -5.03
C TYR A 324 -14.04 20.62 -5.69
N TRP A 325 -13.81 20.31 -6.97
CA TRP A 325 -12.59 20.75 -7.66
C TRP A 325 -12.60 22.23 -8.01
N LYS A 326 -13.79 22.81 -8.27
CA LYS A 326 -13.97 24.27 -8.38
C LYS A 326 -13.50 24.95 -7.08
N TYR A 327 -13.95 24.44 -5.93
CA TYR A 327 -13.55 24.94 -4.61
C TYR A 327 -12.04 24.81 -4.35
N VAL A 328 -11.45 23.64 -4.66
CA VAL A 328 -10.02 23.40 -4.48
C VAL A 328 -9.19 24.36 -5.34
N LEU A 329 -9.54 24.55 -6.61
CA LEU A 329 -8.81 25.48 -7.46
C LEU A 329 -8.91 26.91 -6.93
N VAL A 330 -10.10 27.39 -6.58
CA VAL A 330 -10.29 28.74 -6.01
C VAL A 330 -9.46 28.92 -4.74
N ARG A 331 -9.57 28.00 -3.79
CA ARG A 331 -8.94 28.13 -2.47
C ARG A 331 -7.42 28.06 -2.52
N TYR A 332 -6.87 27.20 -3.39
CA TYR A 332 -5.43 26.94 -3.48
C TYR A 332 -4.78 27.56 -4.72
N ASN A 333 -5.50 28.39 -5.48
CA ASN A 333 -5.07 28.97 -6.76
C ASN A 333 -3.66 29.58 -6.69
N LYS A 334 -3.44 30.47 -5.72
CA LYS A 334 -2.15 31.15 -5.51
C LYS A 334 -1.01 30.18 -5.15
N GLN A 335 -1.31 29.10 -4.44
CA GLN A 335 -0.30 28.11 -4.03
C GLN A 335 0.15 27.26 -5.23
N PHE A 336 -0.80 26.85 -6.08
CA PHE A 336 -0.49 26.17 -7.34
C PHE A 336 0.28 27.10 -8.29
N ALA A 337 -0.18 28.33 -8.48
CA ALA A 337 0.49 29.33 -9.30
C ALA A 337 1.95 29.55 -8.86
N LYS A 338 2.18 29.77 -7.55
CA LYS A 338 3.52 29.89 -6.99
C LYS A 338 4.38 28.63 -7.20
N ARG A 339 3.80 27.43 -7.01
CA ARG A 339 4.53 26.16 -7.16
C ARG A 339 4.97 25.90 -8.61
N TYR A 340 4.21 26.42 -9.56
CA TYR A 340 4.41 26.19 -10.98
C TYR A 340 5.11 27.33 -11.71
N GLU A 341 5.42 28.42 -10.99
CA GLU A 341 5.97 29.65 -11.59
C GLU A 341 5.02 30.20 -12.66
N ALA A 342 3.72 30.17 -12.35
CA ALA A 342 2.62 30.54 -13.24
C ALA A 342 1.77 31.67 -12.63
N LYS A 343 0.88 32.25 -13.43
CA LYS A 343 -0.16 33.17 -12.97
C LYS A 343 -1.39 32.40 -12.49
N PRO A 344 -2.11 32.88 -11.45
CA PRO A 344 -3.33 32.24 -10.96
C PRO A 344 -4.39 32.07 -12.05
N ALA A 345 -5.14 30.98 -11.99
CA ALA A 345 -6.25 30.70 -12.90
C ALA A 345 -7.32 31.80 -12.85
N ASN A 346 -7.86 32.16 -14.02
CA ASN A 346 -8.96 33.11 -14.17
C ASN A 346 -10.31 32.44 -13.92
N VAL A 347 -10.57 32.03 -12.68
CA VAL A 347 -11.77 31.28 -12.30
C VAL A 347 -13.05 32.16 -12.32
N PRO A 348 -14.19 31.63 -12.79
CA PRO A 348 -15.47 32.33 -12.76
C PRO A 348 -15.87 32.83 -11.37
N GLN A 349 -16.55 33.98 -11.29
CA GLN A 349 -17.00 34.55 -10.00
C GLN A 349 -17.97 33.64 -9.25
N THR A 350 -18.73 32.81 -9.98
CA THR A 350 -19.62 31.80 -9.38
C THR A 350 -18.85 30.75 -8.57
N TRP A 351 -17.65 30.35 -9.01
CA TRP A 351 -16.84 29.36 -8.29
C TRP A 351 -16.36 29.91 -6.94
N LYS A 352 -16.13 31.23 -6.85
CA LYS A 352 -15.69 31.89 -5.61
C LYS A 352 -16.77 31.90 -4.53
N LYS A 353 -18.03 31.65 -4.90
CA LYS A 353 -19.17 31.57 -3.97
C LYS A 353 -19.39 30.16 -3.41
N ILE A 354 -18.70 29.14 -3.94
CA ILE A 354 -18.84 27.76 -3.49
C ILE A 354 -18.28 27.65 -2.07
N THR A 355 -19.09 27.14 -1.14
CA THR A 355 -18.67 26.93 0.25
C THR A 355 -17.99 25.56 0.41
N LYS A 356 -17.30 25.37 1.54
CA LYS A 356 -16.67 24.07 1.86
C LYS A 356 -17.73 22.97 1.97
N GLU A 357 -18.91 23.30 2.48
CA GLU A 357 -20.04 22.38 2.67
C GLU A 357 -20.62 21.97 1.32
N GLN A 358 -20.76 22.91 0.38
CA GLN A 358 -21.18 22.62 -0.99
C GLN A 358 -20.14 21.75 -1.71
N ALA A 359 -18.84 22.05 -1.56
CA ALA A 359 -17.76 21.23 -2.09
C ALA A 359 -17.79 19.79 -1.56
N LEU A 360 -18.00 19.61 -0.25
CA LEU A 360 -18.14 18.29 0.38
C LEU A 360 -19.42 17.57 -0.05
N LYS A 361 -20.53 18.30 -0.27
CA LYS A 361 -21.77 17.73 -0.79
C LYS A 361 -21.60 17.23 -2.23
N GLY A 362 -21.08 18.08 -3.12
CA GLY A 362 -20.82 17.69 -4.52
C GLY A 362 -19.85 16.52 -4.61
N LEU A 363 -18.88 16.43 -3.70
CA LEU A 363 -18.01 15.26 -3.57
C LEU A 363 -18.79 13.97 -3.22
N ARG A 364 -19.73 14.03 -2.26
CA ARG A 364 -20.58 12.88 -1.92
C ARG A 364 -21.47 12.45 -3.08
N ASP A 365 -22.08 13.41 -3.75
CA ASP A 365 -22.98 13.17 -4.89
C ASP A 365 -22.21 12.49 -6.03
N THR A 366 -21.01 12.98 -6.34
CA THR A 366 -20.11 12.41 -7.36
C THR A 366 -19.79 10.94 -7.10
N PHE A 367 -19.60 10.56 -5.83
CA PHE A 367 -19.25 9.19 -5.44
C PHE A 367 -20.46 8.36 -4.99
N SER A 368 -21.69 8.89 -5.15
CA SER A 368 -22.94 8.24 -4.75
C SER A 368 -22.97 7.78 -3.28
N ILE A 369 -22.33 8.54 -2.38
CA ILE A 369 -22.27 8.23 -0.95
C ILE A 369 -23.43 8.94 -0.23
N LYS A 370 -24.42 8.18 0.26
CA LYS A 370 -25.55 8.71 1.03
C LYS A 370 -25.20 8.87 2.52
N GLY A 371 -25.40 10.06 3.09
CA GLY A 371 -25.39 10.30 4.54
C GLY A 371 -25.07 11.74 4.97
N ASP A 372 -25.94 12.34 5.79
CA ASP A 372 -25.80 13.67 6.42
C ASP A 372 -25.33 13.55 7.88
N HIS A 373 -24.08 13.14 8.13
CA HIS A 373 -23.48 13.24 9.46
C HIS A 373 -21.98 13.56 9.39
N LEU A 374 -21.66 14.83 9.14
CA LEU A 374 -20.35 15.43 9.47
C LEU A 374 -20.47 16.67 10.37
N GLN A 375 -21.68 16.96 10.91
CA GLN A 375 -21.86 18.01 11.90
C GLN A 375 -21.30 17.68 13.29
N SER A 376 -20.67 16.51 13.50
CA SER A 376 -20.14 16.09 14.80
C SER A 376 -18.67 15.70 14.78
N VAL A 377 -17.84 16.37 13.98
CA VAL A 377 -16.38 16.39 14.23
C VAL A 377 -16.06 17.71 14.94
N ASN A 378 -16.36 17.76 16.24
CA ASN A 378 -15.80 18.77 17.12
C ASN A 378 -14.34 18.41 17.40
N LEU A 379 -13.45 19.35 17.07
CA LEU A 379 -12.08 19.59 17.55
C LEU A 379 -11.08 18.42 17.50
#